data_AF-A0A938DJL1-F1
#
_entry.id   AF-A0A938DJL1-F1
#
_cell.length_a   1.000
_cell.length_b   1.000
_cell.length_c   1.000
_cell.angle_alpha   90.00
_cell.angle_beta   90.00
_cell.angle_gamma   90.00
#
_symmetry.space_group_name_H-M   'P 1'
#
loop_
_entity.id
_entity.type
_entity.pdbx_description
1 polymer ?
#
loop_
_entity_poly.entity_id
_entity_poly.type
_entity_poly.pdbx_seq_one_letter_code
_entity_poly.pdbx_strand_id
1 'polypeptide(L)'
;MDEAVARALDAQVTGCAASHQRLLAGLETLNDEQCREPSLLPGWTRGHILSHLARNAESHVLMFSAATRGEESEQYPGGKPVRDAAIASGAHR
;
A
#
# COMPACT_ATOMS: atom_id res chain seq x y z
N MET A 1 -5.62 -24.75 12.75
CA MET A 1 -5.70 -23.33 13.12
C MET A 1 -6.82 -23.20 14.14
N ASP A 2 -6.56 -22.52 15.26
CA ASP A 2 -7.58 -22.27 16.29
C ASP A 2 -8.75 -21.46 15.69
N GLU A 3 -9.98 -21.74 16.10
CA GLU A 3 -11.19 -21.13 15.55
C GLU A 3 -11.25 -19.61 15.79
N ALA A 4 -10.74 -19.14 16.94
CA ALA A 4 -10.61 -17.72 17.21
C ALA A 4 -9.58 -17.06 16.28
N VAL A 5 -8.50 -17.76 15.95
CA VAL A 5 -7.50 -17.29 14.97
C VAL A 5 -8.11 -17.20 13.58
N ALA A 6 -8.89 -18.19 13.15
CA ALA A 6 -9.57 -18.16 11.86
C ALA A 6 -10.54 -16.96 11.76
N ARG A 7 -11.38 -16.74 12.77
CA ARG A 7 -12.28 -15.58 12.83
C ARG A 7 -11.54 -14.25 12.79
N ALA A 8 -10.41 -14.14 13.48
CA ALA A 8 -9.60 -12.94 13.48
C ALA A 8 -9.03 -12.64 12.08
N LEU A 9 -8.57 -13.67 11.36
CA LEU A 9 -8.09 -13.53 9.99
C LEU A 9 -9.22 -13.05 9.05
N ASP A 10 -10.40 -13.67 9.13
CA ASP A 10 -11.55 -13.27 8.30
C ASP A 10 -11.94 -11.80 8.54
N ALA A 11 -11.94 -11.37 9.80
CA ALA A 11 -12.19 -9.99 10.18
C ALA A 11 -11.12 -9.02 9.63
N GLN A 12 -9.84 -9.41 9.64
CA GLN A 12 -8.74 -8.60 9.08
C GLN A 12 -8.86 -8.45 7.56
N VAL A 13 -9.17 -9.54 6.84
CA VAL A 13 -9.36 -9.51 5.39
C VAL A 13 -10.55 -8.62 5.03
N THR A 14 -11.68 -8.79 5.74
CA THR A 14 -12.88 -7.97 5.55
C THR A 14 -12.59 -6.49 5.84
N GLY A 15 -11.89 -6.20 6.94
CA GLY A 15 -11.52 -4.84 7.33
C GLY A 15 -10.57 -4.17 6.33
N CYS A 16 -9.61 -4.92 5.79
CA CYS A 16 -8.71 -4.44 4.73
C CYS A 16 -9.49 -4.06 3.47
N ALA A 17 -10.35 -4.96 2.98
CA ALA A 17 -11.19 -4.72 1.81
C ALA A 17 -12.10 -3.49 1.98
N ALA A 18 -12.79 -3.37 3.12
CA ALA A 18 -13.63 -2.22 3.42
C ALA A 18 -12.84 -0.91 3.51
N SER A 19 -11.63 -0.94 4.06
CA SER A 19 -10.76 0.23 4.16
C SER A 19 -10.25 0.67 2.80
N HIS A 20 -9.92 -0.27 1.92
CA HIS A 20 -9.53 0.03 0.54
C HIS A 20 -10.68 0.69 -0.24
N GLN A 21 -11.92 0.20 -0.11
CA GLN A 21 -13.08 0.83 -0.75
C GLN A 21 -13.32 2.27 -0.27
N ARG A 22 -13.18 2.54 1.04
CA ARG A 22 -13.28 3.91 1.56
C ARG A 22 -12.17 4.82 1.03
N LEU A 23 -10.95 4.29 0.89
CA LEU A 23 -9.86 5.01 0.24
C LEU A 23 -10.24 5.39 -1.18
N LEU A 24 -10.66 4.42 -2.02
CA LEU A 24 -11.03 4.67 -3.42
C LEU A 24 -12.12 5.74 -3.55
N ALA A 25 -13.18 5.66 -2.75
CA ALA A 25 -14.24 6.66 -2.74
C ALA A 25 -13.73 8.07 -2.39
N GLY A 26 -12.76 8.18 -1.47
CA GLY A 26 -12.13 9.47 -1.16
C GLY A 26 -11.28 10.00 -2.31
N LEU A 27 -10.62 9.12 -3.07
CA LEU A 27 -9.76 9.49 -4.19
C LEU A 27 -10.54 9.96 -5.43
N GLU A 28 -11.81 9.58 -5.59
CA GLU A 28 -12.66 10.03 -6.71
C GLU A 28 -12.78 11.56 -6.79
N THR A 29 -12.64 12.25 -5.66
CA THR A 29 -12.73 13.72 -5.58
C THR A 29 -11.38 14.43 -5.70
N LEU A 30 -10.28 13.68 -5.74
CA LEU A 30 -8.92 14.22 -5.71
C LEU A 30 -8.41 14.46 -7.13
N ASN A 31 -7.97 15.68 -7.41
CA ASN A 31 -7.34 16.03 -8.69
C ASN A 31 -5.81 16.10 -8.59
N ASP A 32 -5.14 16.19 -9.74
CA ASP A 32 -3.67 16.19 -9.83
C ASP A 32 -3.01 17.36 -9.10
N GLU A 33 -3.63 18.54 -9.13
CA GLU A 33 -3.11 19.71 -8.40
C GLU A 33 -3.14 19.46 -6.90
N GLN A 34 -4.26 18.93 -6.40
CA GLN A 34 -4.41 18.52 -5.03
C GLN A 34 -3.43 17.39 -4.67
N CYS A 35 -3.10 16.45 -5.56
CA CYS A 35 -2.07 15.45 -5.29
C CYS A 35 -0.69 16.07 -5.00
N ARG A 36 -0.39 17.23 -5.59
CA ARG A 36 0.91 17.92 -5.41
C ARG A 36 0.99 18.72 -4.11
N GLU A 37 -0.12 19.00 -3.46
CA GLU A 37 -0.13 19.73 -2.18
C GLU A 37 0.42 18.88 -1.01
N PRO A 38 0.88 19.53 0.07
CA PRO A 38 1.27 18.87 1.30
C PRO A 38 0.18 17.94 1.86
N SER A 39 0.62 16.81 2.39
CA SER A 39 -0.17 15.93 3.25
C SER A 39 -0.02 16.33 4.72
N LEU A 40 -0.68 15.59 5.61
CA LEU A 40 -0.48 15.74 7.06
C LEU A 40 0.84 15.14 7.55
N LEU A 41 1.54 14.36 6.72
CA LEU A 41 2.88 13.86 7.04
C LEU A 41 3.93 14.90 6.63
N PRO A 42 4.82 15.35 7.55
CA PRO A 42 5.86 16.31 7.24
C PRO A 42 6.72 15.88 6.05
N GLY A 43 6.91 16.80 5.09
CA GLY A 43 7.72 16.57 3.89
C GLY A 43 7.08 15.67 2.82
N TRP A 44 5.85 15.20 3.02
CA TRP A 44 5.14 14.36 2.04
C TRP A 44 3.98 15.12 1.42
N THR A 45 3.88 15.08 0.10
CA THR A 45 2.65 15.47 -0.61
C THR A 45 1.60 14.37 -0.53
N ARG A 46 0.34 14.66 -0.87
CA ARG A 46 -0.67 13.61 -1.01
C ARG A 46 -0.27 12.57 -2.06
N GLY A 47 0.40 12.98 -3.14
CA GLY A 47 1.01 12.09 -4.13
C GLY A 47 2.04 11.13 -3.54
N HIS A 48 2.84 11.54 -2.54
CA HIS A 48 3.74 10.61 -1.85
C HIS A 48 2.96 9.52 -1.09
N ILE A 49 1.84 9.87 -0.46
CA ILE A 49 0.98 8.90 0.24
C ILE A 49 0.42 7.88 -0.75
N LEU A 50 -0.11 8.35 -1.88
CA LEU A 50 -0.69 7.48 -2.91
C LEU A 50 0.36 6.57 -3.55
N SER A 51 1.54 7.14 -3.87
CA SER A 51 2.68 6.38 -4.37
C SER A 51 3.11 5.30 -3.36
N HIS A 52 3.18 5.63 -2.07
CA HIS A 52 3.48 4.65 -1.03
C HIS A 52 2.44 3.54 -0.95
N LEU A 53 1.15 3.86 -0.95
CA LEU A 53 0.09 2.84 -0.90
C LEU A 53 0.16 1.90 -2.11
N ALA A 54 0.37 2.43 -3.31
CA ALA A 54 0.52 1.64 -4.53
C ALA A 54 1.76 0.72 -4.48
N ARG A 55 2.94 1.28 -4.16
CA ARG A 55 4.19 0.50 -4.04
C ARG A 55 4.12 -0.54 -2.91
N ASN A 56 3.42 -0.23 -1.83
CA ASN A 56 3.17 -1.19 -0.74
C ASN A 56 2.25 -2.32 -1.20
N ALA A 57 1.18 -2.05 -1.93
CA ALA A 57 0.32 -3.09 -2.49
C ALA A 57 1.09 -4.00 -3.46
N GLU A 58 1.89 -3.43 -4.36
CA GLU A 58 2.76 -4.19 -5.27
C GLU A 58 3.74 -5.09 -4.50
N SER A 59 4.34 -4.61 -3.41
CA SER A 59 5.22 -5.43 -2.57
C SER A 59 4.52 -6.63 -1.93
N HIS A 60 3.25 -6.48 -1.51
CA HIS A 60 2.48 -7.59 -0.96
C HIS A 60 2.06 -8.57 -2.05
N VAL A 61 1.70 -8.10 -3.25
CA VAL A 61 1.44 -8.95 -4.42
C VAL A 61 2.67 -9.81 -4.75
N LEU A 62 3.87 -9.22 -4.72
CA LEU A 62 5.11 -9.96 -4.92
C LEU A 62 5.29 -11.07 -3.88
N MET A 63 5.17 -10.74 -2.60
CA MET A 63 5.31 -11.71 -1.50
C MET A 63 4.27 -12.84 -1.56
N PHE A 64 2.99 -12.49 -1.80
CA PHE A 64 1.93 -13.50 -1.90
C PHE A 64 2.11 -14.38 -3.13
N SER A 65 2.59 -13.82 -4.24
CA SER A 65 2.88 -14.61 -5.44
C SER A 65 4.04 -15.60 -5.21
N ALA A 66 5.05 -15.25 -4.43
CA ALA A 66 6.09 -16.19 -4.02
C ALA A 66 5.52 -17.28 -3.10
N ALA A 67 4.70 -16.88 -2.12
CA ALA A 67 4.08 -17.81 -1.19
C ALA A 67 3.19 -18.86 -1.89
N THR A 68 2.46 -18.51 -2.96
CA THR A 68 1.66 -19.48 -3.73
C THR A 68 2.51 -20.53 -4.46
N ARG A 69 3.81 -20.26 -4.65
CA ARG A 69 4.79 -21.22 -5.19
C ARG A 69 5.59 -21.95 -4.09
N GLY A 70 5.33 -21.66 -2.82
CA GLY A 70 6.12 -22.19 -1.69
C GLY A 70 7.50 -21.54 -1.56
N GLU A 71 7.68 -20.34 -2.12
CA GLU A 71 8.91 -19.56 -2.09
C GLU A 71 8.81 -18.38 -1.11
N GLU A 72 9.96 -17.92 -0.61
CA GLU A 72 10.07 -16.67 0.14
C GLU A 72 10.48 -15.51 -0.79
N SER A 73 10.03 -14.30 -0.46
CA SER A 73 10.43 -13.09 -1.18
C SER A 73 10.64 -11.92 -0.22
N GLU A 74 11.66 -11.11 -0.50
CA GLU A 74 11.83 -9.82 0.16
C GLU A 74 10.67 -8.88 -0.21
N GLN A 75 10.06 -8.23 0.78
CA GLN A 75 9.02 -7.23 0.52
C GLN A 75 9.54 -6.11 -0.39
N TYR A 76 10.77 -5.66 -0.16
CA TYR A 76 11.43 -4.64 -0.97
C TYR A 76 12.78 -5.18 -1.42
N PRO A 77 12.87 -5.77 -2.63
CA PRO A 77 14.16 -6.14 -3.21
C PRO A 77 15.08 -4.91 -3.28
N GLY A 78 16.24 -4.98 -2.63
CA GLY A 78 17.15 -3.82 -2.46
C GLY A 78 16.79 -2.89 -1.29
N GLY A 79 15.85 -3.31 -0.45
CA GLY A 79 15.54 -2.74 0.86
C GLY A 79 14.93 -1.34 0.84
N LYS A 80 15.06 -0.67 1.98
CA LYS A 80 14.50 0.67 2.24
C LYS A 80 14.92 1.72 1.20
N PRO A 81 16.18 1.80 0.72
CA PRO A 81 16.57 2.81 -0.27
C PRO A 81 15.76 2.71 -1.58
N VAL A 82 15.56 1.50 -2.09
CA VAL A 82 14.77 1.25 -3.31
C VAL A 82 13.31 1.61 -3.08
N ARG A 83 12.74 1.21 -1.94
CA ARG A 83 11.38 1.59 -1.54
C ARG A 83 11.21 3.12 -1.54
N ASP A 84 12.09 3.83 -0.85
CA ASP A 84 11.97 5.28 -0.68
C ASP A 84 12.12 6.01 -2.02
N ALA A 85 13.06 5.57 -2.88
CA ALA A 85 13.23 6.12 -4.24
C ALA A 85 12.01 5.88 -5.14
N ALA A 86 11.41 4.68 -5.08
CA ALA A 86 10.21 4.35 -5.84
C ALA A 86 9.00 5.18 -5.39
N ILE A 87 8.87 5.46 -4.10
CA ILE A 87 7.84 6.35 -3.55
C ILE A 87 8.02 7.76 -4.12
N ALA A 88 9.22 8.34 -3.99
CA ALA A 88 9.52 9.68 -4.46
C ALA A 88 9.31 9.83 -5.98
N SER A 89 9.76 8.86 -6.79
CA SER A 89 9.56 8.87 -8.25
C SER A 89 8.08 8.81 -8.65
N GLY A 90 7.24 8.12 -7.87
CA GLY A 90 5.81 8.03 -8.14
C GLY A 90 4.99 9.21 -7.63
N ALA A 91 5.54 10.05 -6.74
CA ALA A 91 4.78 11.09 -6.04
C ALA A 91 4.30 12.25 -6.92
N HIS A 92 4.80 12.33 -8.16
CA HIS A 92 4.55 13.44 -9.10
C HIS A 92 3.94 12.98 -10.43
N ARG A 93 3.59 11.69 -10.55
CA ARG A 93 2.93 11.15 -11.75
C ARG A 93 1.46 11.48 -11.79
#